data_AF-A0A835NHP6-F1
#
_entry.id   AF-A0A835NHP6-F1
#
_cell.length_a   1.000
_cell.length_b   1.000
_cell.length_c   1.000
_cell.angle_alpha   90.00
_cell.angle_beta   90.00
_cell.angle_gamma   90.00
#
_symmetry.space_group_name_H-M   'P 1'
#
loop_
_entity.id
_entity.type
_entity.pdbx_description
1 polymer ?
#
loop_
_entity_poly.entity_id
_entity_poly.type
_entity_poly.pdbx_seq_one_letter_code
_entity_poly.pdbx_strand_id
1 'polypeptide(L)'
;MHTIYTFGCNDEGALGRDTSAEGSETSPGPVELQEKVVQVSAGDSHTAALTEDGRVFVWGSFRDNNGVIGLLEPMKTSSVPLLLQLDTPVVKIVSGNDHLVMLTVDGDLFTCGCGEQGQLGRVPALFANRGGRKGLQRLLVPQLVPVRGKGRRGKMRFQDAFCGAYFTFAVTQEGHIYGFGLSNYHQLGELHLYPSSSPASPLLPWPAGCPKI
;
A
#
# COMPACT_ATOMS: atom_id res chain seq x y z
N MET A 1 -20.27 -3.82 16.87
CA MET A 1 -19.16 -2.88 16.63
C MET A 1 -17.88 -3.69 16.77
N HIS A 2 -16.92 -3.53 15.86
CA HIS A 2 -15.61 -4.16 16.02
C HIS A 2 -14.65 -3.12 16.59
N THR A 3 -13.92 -3.49 17.63
CA THR A 3 -12.90 -2.63 18.24
C THR A 3 -11.54 -3.10 17.76
N ILE A 4 -10.72 -2.18 17.28
CA ILE A 4 -9.32 -2.47 16.93
C ILE A 4 -8.50 -2.40 18.22
N TYR A 5 -7.66 -3.42 18.45
CA TYR A 5 -6.65 -3.40 19.51
C TYR A 5 -5.25 -3.41 18.89
N THR A 6 -4.37 -2.56 19.41
CA THR A 6 -2.99 -2.40 18.92
C THR A 6 -2.00 -2.48 20.07
N PHE A 7 -0.79 -2.98 19.80
CA PHE A 7 0.35 -3.06 20.71
C PHE A 7 1.63 -3.18 19.89
N GLY A 8 2.78 -2.81 20.48
CA GLY A 8 4.08 -2.79 19.81
C GLY A 8 4.76 -1.42 19.90
N CYS A 9 5.62 -1.10 18.93
CA CYS A 9 6.29 0.19 18.86
C CYS A 9 5.29 1.30 18.48
N ASN A 10 5.35 2.45 19.17
CA ASN A 10 4.49 3.60 18.89
C ASN A 10 5.26 4.90 18.61
N ASP A 11 6.56 4.83 18.32
CA ASP A 11 7.41 6.02 18.09
C ASP A 11 6.87 6.92 16.96
N GLU A 12 6.20 6.32 15.98
CA GLU A 12 5.59 7.02 14.84
C GLU A 12 4.07 7.15 14.92
N GLY A 13 3.46 6.71 16.03
CA GLY A 13 2.01 6.71 16.20
C GLY A 13 1.28 5.54 15.54
N ALA A 14 1.99 4.49 15.11
CA ALA A 14 1.44 3.32 14.41
C ALA A 14 0.38 2.54 15.21
N LEU A 15 0.33 2.71 16.53
CA LEU A 15 -0.70 2.09 17.37
C LEU A 15 -2.03 2.87 17.34
N GLY A 16 -2.05 4.14 16.94
CA GLY A 16 -3.30 4.90 16.78
C GLY A 16 -4.04 5.22 18.08
N ARG A 17 -3.35 5.13 19.22
CA ARG A 17 -3.89 5.33 20.57
C ARG A 17 -2.85 5.98 21.47
N ASP A 18 -3.30 6.53 22.59
CA ASP A 18 -2.41 7.05 23.61
C ASP A 18 -1.58 5.91 24.24
N THR A 19 -0.27 6.16 24.34
CA THR A 19 0.70 5.28 25.02
C THR A 19 1.59 6.08 25.97
N SER A 20 1.09 7.20 26.50
CA SER A 20 1.81 8.05 27.45
C SER A 20 2.14 7.36 28.76
N ALA A 21 1.32 6.39 29.17
CA ALA A 21 1.59 5.53 30.31
C ALA A 21 2.69 4.51 29.97
N GLU A 22 3.74 4.46 30.80
CA GLU A 22 4.89 3.57 30.60
C GLU A 22 4.46 2.10 30.46
N GLY A 23 4.93 1.44 29.40
CA GLY A 23 4.64 0.04 29.10
C GLY A 23 3.25 -0.22 28.53
N SER A 24 2.38 0.78 28.38
CA SER A 24 1.03 0.62 27.82
C SER A 24 1.04 0.23 26.33
N GLU A 25 2.14 0.44 25.62
CA GLU A 25 2.39 -0.01 24.26
C GLU A 25 2.67 -1.52 24.18
N THR A 26 3.14 -2.15 25.27
CA THR A 26 3.48 -3.58 25.32
C THR A 26 2.27 -4.50 25.52
N SER A 27 1.10 -3.93 25.79
CA SER A 27 -0.16 -4.66 25.99
C SER A 27 -1.22 -4.20 24.99
N PRO A 28 -2.13 -5.07 24.52
CA PRO A 28 -3.21 -4.67 23.64
C PRO A 28 -4.07 -3.57 24.24
N GLY A 29 -4.17 -2.43 23.55
CA GLY A 29 -5.02 -1.31 23.94
C GLY A 29 -5.97 -0.92 22.80
N PRO A 30 -7.17 -0.39 23.10
CA PRO A 30 -8.16 -0.05 22.09
C PRO A 30 -7.72 1.20 21.30
N VAL A 31 -8.04 1.21 20.01
CA VAL A 31 -7.97 2.40 19.15
C VAL A 31 -9.32 3.12 19.20
N GLU A 32 -9.30 4.41 19.48
CA GLU A 32 -10.48 5.26 19.48
C GLU A 32 -10.93 5.55 18.05
N LEU A 33 -11.75 4.64 17.50
CA LEU A 33 -12.36 4.76 16.18
C LEU A 33 -13.80 4.25 16.24
N GLN A 34 -14.77 5.18 16.21
CA GLN A 34 -16.20 4.87 16.33
C GLN A 34 -16.80 4.41 14.98
N GLU A 35 -16.16 3.43 14.34
CA GLU A 35 -16.53 2.94 13.02
C GLU A 35 -16.65 1.41 13.03
N LYS A 36 -17.47 0.86 12.13
CA LYS A 36 -17.55 -0.59 11.96
C LYS A 36 -16.46 -1.06 11.00
N VAL A 37 -15.31 -1.40 11.55
CA VAL A 37 -14.14 -1.88 10.81
C VAL A 37 -14.33 -3.34 10.38
N VAL A 38 -13.99 -3.67 9.14
CA VAL A 38 -14.13 -5.01 8.54
C VAL A 38 -12.79 -5.59 8.08
N GLN A 39 -11.77 -4.76 7.89
CA GLN A 39 -10.41 -5.20 7.56
C GLN A 39 -9.38 -4.22 8.13
N VAL A 40 -8.20 -4.74 8.47
CA VAL A 40 -7.03 -3.95 8.87
C VAL A 40 -5.81 -4.40 8.07
N SER A 41 -4.85 -3.50 7.86
CA SER A 41 -3.52 -3.80 7.35
C SER A 41 -2.47 -2.95 8.06
N ALA A 42 -1.26 -3.48 8.21
CA ALA A 42 -0.17 -2.80 8.91
C ALA A 42 1.12 -2.90 8.09
N GLY A 43 1.93 -1.83 8.14
CA GLY A 43 3.29 -1.80 7.61
C GLY A 43 4.31 -1.62 8.73
N ASP A 44 5.47 -1.04 8.40
CA ASP A 44 6.58 -0.85 9.34
C ASP A 44 6.31 0.26 10.35
N SER A 45 5.65 1.34 9.91
CA SER A 45 5.35 2.50 10.77
C SER A 45 3.95 3.06 10.57
N HIS A 46 3.09 2.39 9.80
CA HIS A 46 1.69 2.78 9.57
C HIS A 46 0.71 1.63 9.79
N THR A 47 -0.53 2.01 10.07
CA THR A 47 -1.67 1.10 10.13
C THR A 47 -2.82 1.70 9.34
N ALA A 48 -3.60 0.83 8.68
CA ALA A 48 -4.81 1.19 7.96
C ALA A 48 -5.98 0.32 8.41
N ALA A 49 -7.18 0.90 8.40
CA ALA A 49 -8.43 0.22 8.69
C ALA A 49 -9.47 0.54 7.61
N LEU A 50 -10.18 -0.49 7.16
CA LEU A 50 -11.27 -0.41 6.21
C LEU A 50 -12.58 -0.66 6.94
N THR A 51 -13.52 0.27 6.76
CA THR A 51 -14.86 0.22 7.35
C THR A 51 -15.85 -0.48 6.43
N GLU A 52 -16.99 -0.94 6.97
CA GLU A 52 -18.03 -1.65 6.23
C GLU A 52 -18.64 -0.81 5.08
N ASP A 53 -18.64 0.52 5.20
CA ASP A 53 -19.13 1.43 4.16
C ASP A 53 -18.05 1.83 3.13
N GLY A 54 -16.86 1.23 3.23
CA GLY A 54 -15.78 1.40 2.27
C GLY A 54 -14.88 2.61 2.51
N ARG A 55 -15.01 3.32 3.65
CA ARG A 55 -14.05 4.36 4.06
C ARG A 55 -12.78 3.75 4.62
N VAL A 56 -11.64 4.39 4.33
CA VAL A 56 -10.31 3.98 4.81
C VAL A 56 -9.79 4.99 5.83
N PHE A 57 -9.36 4.50 6.99
CA PHE A 57 -8.66 5.26 8.00
C PHE A 57 -7.20 4.85 8.05
N VAL A 58 -6.29 5.80 8.25
CA VAL A 58 -4.84 5.57 8.33
C VAL A 58 -4.23 6.33 9.50
N TRP A 59 -3.21 5.75 10.12
CA TRP A 59 -2.39 6.41 11.15
C TRP A 59 -0.96 5.88 11.11
N GLY A 60 -0.06 6.53 11.85
CA GLY A 60 1.37 6.30 11.82
C GLY A 60 2.10 7.23 10.84
N SER A 61 3.10 6.69 10.15
CA SER A 61 3.88 7.38 9.11
C SER A 61 4.42 6.41 8.06
N PHE A 62 4.68 6.93 6.85
CA PHE A 62 5.51 6.25 5.86
C PHE A 62 6.94 6.76 5.95
N ARG A 63 7.89 5.89 5.60
CA ARG A 63 9.33 6.20 5.55
C ARG A 63 9.93 5.87 4.19
N ASP A 64 11.05 6.53 3.92
CA ASP A 64 11.95 6.23 2.81
C ASP A 64 13.37 6.02 3.37
N ASN A 65 14.36 5.76 2.50
CA ASN A 65 15.75 5.56 2.94
C ASN A 65 16.37 6.76 3.69
N ASN A 66 15.73 7.94 3.65
CA ASN A 66 16.14 9.17 4.33
C ASN A 66 15.26 9.49 5.56
N GLY A 67 14.40 8.56 5.98
CA GLY A 67 13.57 8.66 7.18
C GLY A 67 12.09 8.96 6.90
N VAL A 68 11.41 9.61 7.85
CA VAL A 68 9.96 9.88 7.76
C VAL A 68 9.66 10.82 6.59
N ILE A 69 8.70 10.42 5.74
CA ILE A 69 8.18 11.26 4.66
C ILE A 69 6.81 11.85 4.97
N GLY A 70 6.10 11.33 5.97
CA GLY A 70 4.75 11.74 6.38
C GLY A 70 3.71 10.64 6.14
N LEU A 71 2.43 10.97 6.32
CA LEU A 71 1.32 10.03 6.14
C LEU A 71 0.41 10.45 4.98
N LEU A 72 -0.37 11.52 5.14
CA LEU A 72 -1.19 12.13 4.08
C LEU A 72 -0.62 13.47 3.59
N GLU A 73 0.19 14.11 4.43
CA GLU A 73 0.88 15.36 4.17
C GLU A 73 2.39 15.18 4.40
N PRO A 74 3.24 15.85 3.61
CA PRO A 74 4.68 15.78 3.75
C PRO A 74 5.13 16.14 5.17
N MET A 75 5.96 15.29 5.76
CA MET A 75 6.57 15.46 7.08
C MET A 75 5.58 15.48 8.26
N LYS A 76 4.31 15.11 8.05
CA LYS A 76 3.32 15.00 9.11
C LYS A 76 2.93 13.54 9.34
N THR A 77 3.18 13.07 10.56
CA THR A 77 2.71 11.76 11.07
C THR A 77 1.35 11.93 11.74
N SER A 78 0.70 10.83 12.10
CA SER A 78 -0.52 10.87 12.91
C SER A 78 -0.54 9.75 13.95
N SER A 79 -0.67 10.10 15.23
CA SER A 79 -0.87 9.13 16.31
C SER A 79 -2.35 8.74 16.52
N VAL A 80 -3.25 9.28 15.69
CA VAL A 80 -4.68 9.00 15.72
C VAL A 80 -5.19 8.65 14.31
N PRO A 81 -6.26 7.84 14.18
CA PRO A 81 -6.84 7.53 12.89
C PRO A 81 -7.29 8.78 12.11
N LEU A 82 -6.82 8.93 10.88
CA LEU A 82 -7.24 9.96 9.94
C LEU A 82 -8.01 9.34 8.77
N LEU A 83 -9.11 9.97 8.37
CA LEU A 83 -9.84 9.59 7.17
C LEU A 83 -8.99 9.88 5.92
N LEU A 84 -8.68 8.83 5.16
CA LEU A 84 -8.07 8.92 3.84
C LEU A 84 -9.19 9.07 2.81
N GLN A 85 -9.26 10.25 2.18
CA GLN A 85 -10.35 10.59 1.26
C GLN A 85 -10.17 9.93 -0.11
N LEU A 86 -11.21 9.22 -0.55
CA LEU A 86 -11.38 8.68 -1.89
C LEU A 86 -12.85 8.83 -2.31
N ASP A 87 -13.09 9.17 -3.57
CA ASP A 87 -14.45 9.38 -4.10
C ASP A 87 -15.23 8.06 -4.31
N THR A 88 -14.53 6.92 -4.27
CA THR A 88 -15.08 5.59 -4.56
C THR A 88 -14.83 4.66 -3.37
N PRO A 89 -15.85 3.91 -2.90
CA PRO A 89 -15.69 2.97 -1.79
C PRO A 89 -14.60 1.92 -2.05
N VAL A 90 -13.85 1.62 -1.01
CA VAL A 90 -12.77 0.62 -1.01
C VAL A 90 -13.32 -0.73 -0.56
N VAL A 91 -12.90 -1.81 -1.23
CA VAL A 91 -13.27 -3.19 -0.88
C VAL A 91 -12.12 -3.99 -0.29
N LYS A 92 -10.88 -3.55 -0.52
CA LYS A 92 -9.69 -4.19 0.06
C LYS A 92 -8.58 -3.18 0.29
N ILE A 93 -7.94 -3.27 1.45
CA ILE A 93 -6.68 -2.60 1.78
C ILE A 93 -5.58 -3.64 1.99
N VAL A 94 -4.38 -3.36 1.50
CA VAL A 94 -3.17 -4.15 1.78
C VAL A 94 -1.97 -3.22 1.94
N SER A 95 -1.12 -3.51 2.93
CA SER A 95 0.08 -2.73 3.26
C SER A 95 1.32 -3.55 2.94
N GLY A 96 2.33 -2.91 2.34
CA GLY A 96 3.72 -3.34 2.51
C GLY A 96 4.37 -2.58 3.66
N ASN A 97 5.71 -2.50 3.68
CA ASN A 97 6.44 -1.81 4.76
C ASN A 97 6.07 -0.32 4.82
N ASP A 98 6.23 0.38 3.70
CA ASP A 98 6.03 1.84 3.63
C ASP A 98 5.07 2.24 2.50
N HIS A 99 4.18 1.36 2.06
CA HIS A 99 3.17 1.71 1.06
C HIS A 99 1.83 1.06 1.38
N LEU A 100 0.76 1.72 0.95
CA LEU A 100 -0.62 1.27 1.07
C LEU A 100 -1.23 1.14 -0.31
N VAL A 101 -1.92 0.04 -0.53
CA VAL A 101 -2.68 -0.25 -1.75
C VAL A 101 -4.16 -0.40 -1.37
N MET A 102 -5.02 0.25 -2.14
CA MET A 102 -6.47 0.27 -1.96
C MET A 102 -7.14 -0.17 -3.25
N LEU A 103 -7.96 -1.21 -3.19
CA LEU A 103 -8.79 -1.69 -4.30
C LEU A 103 -10.21 -1.17 -4.11
N THR A 104 -10.75 -0.46 -5.09
CA THR A 104 -12.12 0.07 -5.03
C THR A 104 -13.16 -0.92 -5.55
N VAL A 105 -14.45 -0.65 -5.26
CA VAL A 105 -15.60 -1.39 -5.82
C VAL A 105 -15.60 -1.43 -7.35
N ASP A 106 -15.01 -0.43 -8.00
CA ASP A 106 -14.93 -0.33 -9.46
C ASP A 106 -13.77 -1.14 -10.05
N GLY A 107 -12.98 -1.82 -9.22
CA GLY A 107 -11.77 -2.54 -9.62
C GLY A 107 -10.59 -1.62 -9.93
N ASP A 108 -10.63 -0.37 -9.45
CA ASP A 108 -9.50 0.56 -9.55
C ASP A 108 -8.51 0.34 -8.40
N LEU A 109 -7.22 0.40 -8.72
CA LEU A 109 -6.15 0.28 -7.74
C LEU A 109 -5.56 1.66 -7.45
N PHE A 110 -5.62 2.09 -6.19
CA PHE A 110 -4.97 3.30 -5.70
C PHE A 110 -3.79 2.92 -4.83
N THR A 111 -2.71 3.71 -4.92
CA THR A 111 -1.52 3.51 -4.07
C THR A 111 -1.05 4.82 -3.47
N CYS A 112 -0.51 4.78 -2.26
CA CYS A 112 0.21 5.90 -1.63
C CYS A 112 1.33 5.40 -0.70
N GLY A 113 2.19 6.33 -0.28
CA GLY A 113 3.34 6.08 0.58
C GLY A 113 4.67 6.19 -0.16
N CYS A 114 5.66 5.41 0.24
CA CYS A 114 6.97 5.36 -0.36
C CYS A 114 6.92 4.74 -1.77
N GLY A 115 7.68 5.34 -2.70
CA GLY A 115 7.79 4.89 -4.08
C GLY A 115 9.23 4.66 -4.54
N GLU A 116 10.22 4.68 -3.64
CA GLU A 116 11.66 4.59 -3.98
C GLU A 116 12.01 3.33 -4.78
N GLN A 117 11.29 2.23 -4.56
CA GLN A 117 11.50 0.96 -5.25
C GLN A 117 10.49 0.70 -6.39
N GLY A 118 9.65 1.69 -6.71
CA GLY A 118 8.58 1.52 -7.70
C GLY A 118 7.33 0.79 -7.19
N GLN A 119 7.23 0.54 -5.88
CA GLN A 119 6.13 -0.20 -5.25
C GLN A 119 4.75 0.47 -5.35
N LEU A 120 4.69 1.72 -5.83
CA LEU A 120 3.43 2.39 -6.13
C LEU A 120 2.91 2.11 -7.55
N GLY A 121 3.75 1.63 -8.48
CA GLY A 121 3.36 1.29 -9.86
C GLY A 121 2.88 2.46 -10.74
N ARG A 122 3.01 3.71 -10.26
CA ARG A 122 2.44 4.90 -10.91
C ARG A 122 3.39 6.09 -10.97
N VAL A 123 4.64 5.88 -10.56
CA VAL A 123 5.70 6.89 -10.58
C VAL A 123 6.93 6.31 -11.26
N PRO A 124 7.44 6.93 -12.34
CA PRO A 124 8.66 6.47 -12.99
C PRO A 124 9.85 6.46 -12.04
N ALA A 125 10.78 5.51 -12.22
CA ALA A 125 11.99 5.36 -11.39
C ALA A 125 12.84 6.65 -11.27
N LEU A 126 12.77 7.52 -12.28
CA LEU A 126 13.45 8.82 -12.28
C LEU A 126 12.96 9.77 -11.18
N PHE A 127 11.71 9.63 -10.73
CA PHE A 127 11.13 10.40 -9.61
C PHE A 127 11.35 9.73 -8.26
N ALA A 128 11.66 8.43 -8.26
CA ALA A 128 11.92 7.65 -7.06
C ALA A 128 13.34 7.88 -6.51
N ASN A 129 14.34 8.07 -7.38
CA ASN A 129 15.77 8.12 -7.00
C ASN A 129 16.48 9.47 -7.15
N ARG A 130 15.93 10.47 -7.87
CA ARG A 130 16.58 11.79 -7.98
C ARG A 130 16.19 12.73 -6.84
N GLY A 131 16.70 12.42 -5.65
CA GLY A 131 17.41 13.40 -4.83
C GLY A 131 16.61 14.61 -4.32
N GLY A 132 15.41 14.37 -3.81
CA GLY A 132 14.73 15.33 -2.94
C GLY A 132 13.30 14.92 -2.66
N ARG A 133 12.80 15.27 -1.48
CA ARG A 133 11.38 15.22 -1.09
C ARG A 133 10.45 16.09 -1.97
N LYS A 134 10.88 16.46 -3.17
CA LYS A 134 10.10 17.18 -4.19
C LYS A 134 9.06 16.23 -4.77
N GLY A 135 7.79 16.56 -4.57
CA GLY A 135 6.68 15.74 -5.05
C GLY A 135 6.18 14.70 -4.04
N LEU A 136 6.61 14.74 -2.77
CA LEU A 136 6.04 13.89 -1.71
C LEU A 136 4.52 13.97 -1.66
N GLN A 137 3.94 15.15 -1.89
CA GLN A 137 2.48 15.31 -1.95
C GLN A 137 1.83 14.34 -2.96
N ARG A 138 2.47 14.09 -4.11
CA ARG A 138 1.97 13.16 -5.13
C ARG A 138 2.13 11.69 -4.72
N LEU A 139 3.05 11.38 -3.81
CA LEU A 139 3.27 10.03 -3.29
C LEU A 139 2.32 9.71 -2.13
N LEU A 140 2.15 10.65 -1.20
CA LEU A 140 1.33 10.49 0.01
C LEU A 140 -0.17 10.57 -0.25
N VAL A 141 -0.59 11.33 -1.28
CA VAL A 141 -1.99 11.32 -1.71
C VAL A 141 -2.26 10.06 -2.55
N PRO A 142 -3.33 9.29 -2.25
CA PRO A 142 -3.77 8.17 -3.06
C PRO A 142 -3.96 8.59 -4.53
N GLN A 143 -3.36 7.86 -5.44
CA GLN A 143 -3.56 8.07 -6.88
C GLN A 143 -3.76 6.74 -7.58
N LEU A 144 -4.57 6.78 -8.64
CA LEU A 144 -4.84 5.64 -9.49
C LEU A 144 -3.54 5.08 -10.10
N VAL A 145 -3.38 3.77 -10.07
CA VAL A 145 -2.35 3.05 -10.82
C VAL A 145 -2.77 3.00 -12.29
N PRO A 146 -2.05 3.68 -13.19
CA PRO A 146 -2.47 3.76 -14.59
C PRO A 146 -2.14 2.45 -15.28
N VAL A 147 -3.15 1.66 -15.64
CA VAL A 147 -2.93 0.44 -16.42
C VAL A 147 -3.75 0.45 -17.69
N ARG A 148 -3.03 0.54 -18.82
CA ARG A 148 -3.63 0.55 -20.15
C ARG A 148 -3.85 -0.89 -20.59
N GLY A 149 -5.09 -1.26 -20.89
CA GLY A 149 -5.40 -2.50 -21.60
C GLY A 149 -4.73 -2.50 -22.98
N LYS A 150 -4.27 -3.67 -23.45
CA LYS A 150 -3.84 -3.82 -24.85
C LYS A 150 -5.08 -3.82 -25.77
N GLY A 151 -5.16 -2.83 -26.67
CA GLY A 151 -6.15 -2.77 -27.77
C GLY A 151 -7.45 -2.02 -27.45
N ARG A 152 -8.50 -2.26 -28.25
CA ARG A 152 -9.86 -1.68 -28.13
C ARG A 152 -10.66 -2.17 -26.89
N ARG A 153 -10.06 -3.00 -26.03
CA ARG A 153 -10.71 -3.52 -24.83
C ARG A 153 -10.70 -2.42 -23.76
N GLY A 154 -11.83 -2.28 -23.05
CA GLY A 154 -12.09 -1.19 -22.12
C GLY A 154 -11.10 -1.08 -20.95
N LYS A 155 -11.40 -0.17 -20.02
CA LYS A 155 -10.62 0.07 -18.80
C LYS A 155 -10.35 -1.26 -18.07
N MET A 156 -9.07 -1.56 -17.78
CA MET A 156 -8.68 -2.77 -17.06
C MET A 156 -9.09 -2.66 -15.59
N ARG A 157 -9.55 -3.76 -15.02
CA ARG A 157 -10.03 -3.83 -13.63
C ARG A 157 -9.35 -4.94 -12.86
N PHE A 158 -9.04 -4.65 -11.60
CA PHE A 158 -8.49 -5.60 -10.65
C PHE A 158 -9.60 -6.27 -9.86
N GLN A 159 -9.41 -7.56 -9.55
CA GLN A 159 -10.25 -8.30 -8.62
C GLN A 159 -9.55 -8.51 -7.28
N ASP A 160 -8.22 -8.44 -7.23
CA ASP A 160 -7.46 -8.61 -6.00
C ASP A 160 -6.10 -7.92 -6.02
N ALA A 161 -5.54 -7.66 -4.84
CA ALA A 161 -4.21 -7.09 -4.65
C ALA A 161 -3.52 -7.60 -3.38
N PHE A 162 -2.19 -7.66 -3.40
CA PHE A 162 -1.34 -8.16 -2.33
C PHE A 162 -0.03 -7.37 -2.28
N CYS A 163 0.52 -7.20 -1.08
CA CYS A 163 1.81 -6.55 -0.88
C CYS A 163 2.83 -7.52 -0.30
N GLY A 164 4.05 -7.47 -0.82
CA GLY A 164 5.24 -7.80 -0.04
C GLY A 164 5.81 -6.53 0.60
N ALA A 165 7.02 -6.62 1.15
CA ALA A 165 7.64 -5.49 1.84
C ALA A 165 7.77 -4.23 0.96
N TYR A 166 8.37 -4.40 -0.22
CA TYR A 166 8.69 -3.32 -1.17
C TYR A 166 8.18 -3.59 -2.58
N PHE A 167 7.12 -4.39 -2.71
CA PHE A 167 6.50 -4.72 -3.98
C PHE A 167 5.01 -5.03 -3.83
N THR A 168 4.26 -4.89 -4.91
CA THR A 168 2.82 -5.15 -4.99
C THR A 168 2.53 -6.13 -6.12
N PHE A 169 1.63 -7.09 -5.86
CA PHE A 169 0.97 -7.89 -6.88
C PHE A 169 -0.50 -7.51 -7.00
N ALA A 170 -1.03 -7.49 -8.21
CA ALA A 170 -2.43 -7.22 -8.49
C ALA A 170 -2.97 -8.20 -9.54
N VAL A 171 -4.16 -8.74 -9.28
CA VAL A 171 -4.82 -9.74 -10.13
C VAL A 171 -5.97 -9.08 -10.87
N THR A 172 -5.99 -9.17 -12.20
CA THR A 172 -7.06 -8.60 -13.01
C THR A 172 -8.31 -9.49 -13.01
N GLN A 173 -9.45 -8.96 -13.41
CA GLN A 173 -10.69 -9.74 -13.60
C GLN A 173 -10.55 -10.84 -14.66
N GLU A 174 -9.61 -10.69 -15.60
CA GLU A 174 -9.25 -11.72 -16.59
C GLU A 174 -8.28 -12.78 -16.04
N GLY A 175 -7.85 -12.67 -14.78
CA GLY A 175 -6.93 -13.60 -14.13
C GLY A 175 -5.45 -13.34 -14.41
N HIS A 176 -5.07 -12.21 -15.02
CA HIS A 176 -3.67 -11.85 -15.21
C HIS A 176 -3.06 -11.32 -13.91
N ILE A 177 -1.79 -11.63 -13.66
CA ILE A 177 -1.05 -11.15 -12.48
C ILE A 177 -0.04 -10.10 -12.92
N TYR A 178 -0.14 -8.92 -12.31
CA TYR A 178 0.79 -7.80 -12.48
C TYR A 178 1.63 -7.63 -11.22
N GLY A 179 2.93 -7.44 -11.38
CA GLY A 179 3.87 -7.12 -10.29
C GLY A 179 4.57 -5.79 -10.54
N PHE A 180 4.84 -5.03 -9.49
CA PHE A 180 5.67 -3.83 -9.53
C PHE A 180 6.35 -3.57 -8.18
N GLY A 181 7.57 -3.04 -8.20
CA GLY A 181 8.37 -2.82 -7.00
C GLY A 181 9.80 -3.38 -7.09
N LEU A 182 10.40 -3.61 -5.92
CA LEU A 182 11.76 -4.13 -5.79
C LEU A 182 11.84 -5.58 -6.29
N SER A 183 12.82 -5.88 -7.15
CA SER A 183 13.11 -7.23 -7.66
C SER A 183 14.61 -7.58 -7.69
N ASN A 184 15.38 -7.07 -6.74
CA ASN A 184 16.84 -7.32 -6.64
C ASN A 184 17.23 -8.77 -6.34
N TYR A 185 16.28 -9.61 -5.89
CA TYR A 185 16.43 -11.05 -5.66
C TYR A 185 15.43 -11.87 -6.50
N HIS A 186 14.94 -11.32 -7.61
CA HIS A 186 13.93 -11.97 -8.47
C HIS A 186 12.58 -12.27 -7.80
N GLN A 187 12.28 -11.58 -6.70
CA GLN A 187 11.03 -11.77 -5.95
C GLN A 187 9.77 -11.38 -6.72
N LEU A 188 9.89 -10.60 -7.81
CA LEU A 188 8.78 -10.36 -8.74
C LEU A 188 8.57 -11.50 -9.75
N GLY A 189 9.48 -12.47 -9.83
CA GLY A 189 9.45 -13.52 -10.85
C GLY A 189 10.00 -13.09 -12.22
N GLU A 190 10.70 -11.96 -12.29
CA GLU A 190 11.35 -11.48 -13.51
C GLU A 190 12.79 -12.03 -13.67
N LEU A 191 13.12 -12.47 -14.88
CA LEU A 191 14.45 -12.98 -15.25
C LEU A 191 15.50 -11.87 -15.52
N HIS A 192 15.14 -10.59 -15.44
CA HIS A 192 16.02 -9.45 -15.77
C HIS A 192 16.10 -8.40 -14.64
N LEU A 193 17.31 -7.88 -14.40
CA LEU A 193 17.76 -7.18 -13.17
C LEU A 193 17.32 -5.70 -13.02
N TYR A 194 16.23 -5.25 -13.65
CA TYR A 194 15.81 -3.84 -13.52
C TYR A 194 14.51 -3.70 -12.73
N PRO A 195 14.45 -2.83 -11.70
CA PRO A 195 13.21 -2.57 -10.98
C PRO A 195 12.14 -2.01 -11.94
N SER A 196 10.98 -2.65 -11.98
CA SER A 196 9.87 -2.21 -12.84
C SER A 196 9.09 -1.08 -12.15
N SER A 197 9.19 0.13 -12.69
CA SER A 197 8.47 1.32 -12.17
C SER A 197 7.03 1.48 -12.70
N SER A 198 6.58 0.52 -13.48
CA SER A 198 5.22 0.39 -14.00
C SER A 198 4.76 -1.05 -13.74
N PRO A 199 3.46 -1.36 -13.69
CA PRO A 199 2.99 -2.74 -13.71
C PRO A 199 3.67 -3.44 -14.89
N ALA A 200 4.57 -4.37 -14.59
CA ALA A 200 5.26 -5.12 -15.63
C ALA A 200 4.21 -5.89 -16.43
N SER A 201 4.55 -6.27 -17.67
CA SER A 201 3.70 -7.18 -18.44
C SER A 201 3.35 -8.41 -17.59
N PRO A 202 2.17 -9.04 -17.78
CA PRO A 202 1.76 -10.17 -16.96
C PRO A 202 2.90 -11.17 -16.85
N LEU A 203 3.19 -11.62 -15.63
CA LEU A 203 4.18 -12.69 -15.43
C LEU A 203 3.79 -13.81 -16.39
N LEU A 204 4.71 -14.13 -17.31
CA LEU A 204 4.44 -15.11 -18.35
C LEU A 204 3.93 -16.38 -17.67
N PRO A 205 2.91 -17.05 -18.23
CA PRO A 205 2.49 -18.33 -17.69
C PRO A 205 3.72 -19.23 -17.58
N TRP A 206 3.82 -19.92 -16.46
CA TRP A 206 4.85 -20.92 -16.18
C TRP A 206 5.13 -21.73 -17.46
N PRO A 207 6.39 -21.80 -17.94
CA PRO A 207 6.68 -22.54 -19.15
C PRO A 207 6.16 -23.97 -18.99
N ALA A 208 5.36 -24.41 -19.96
CA ALA A 208 4.81 -25.75 -19.98
C ALA A 208 5.98 -26.75 -19.93
N GLY A 209 6.19 -27.40 -18.78
CA GLY A 209 7.22 -28.43 -18.62
C GLY A 209 7.97 -28.48 -17.29
N CYS A 210 7.90 -27.46 -16.42
CA CYS A 210 8.59 -27.55 -15.12
C CYS A 210 7.72 -28.28 -14.05
N PRO A 211 8.31 -29.18 -13.24
CA PRO A 211 7.57 -29.98 -12.27
C PRO A 211 6.90 -29.10 -11.22
N LYS A 212 5.64 -29.42 -10.90
CA LYS A 212 4.92 -28.83 -9.77
C LYS A 212 5.52 -29.38 -8.48
N ILE A 213 5.84 -28.51 -7.53
CA ILE A 213 6.00 -28.88 -6.12
C ILE A 213 4.62 -28.87 -5.48
#